data_AF-T1J4S1-F1
#
_entry.id   AF-T1J4S1-F1
#
_cell.length_a   1.000
_cell.length_b   1.000
_cell.length_c   1.000
_cell.angle_alpha   90.00
_cell.angle_beta   90.00
_cell.angle_gamma   90.00
#
_symmetry.space_group_name_H-M   'P 1'
#
loop_
_entity.id
_entity.type
_entity.pdbx_description
1 polymer ?
#
loop_
_entity_poly.entity_id
_entity_poly.type
_entity_poly.pdbx_seq_one_letter_code
_entity_poly.pdbx_strand_id
1 'polypeptide(L)'
;MAHITINQYLTSVNTNSNKLDDFLQFINDRITEKDGIGAAELLSFKHPHIANGRLQIERPEQVVERIIEPPFEEVIAAHLRCAWSISNHDFIEAYRCQAIVVQSFTKIFASQKDENWALPIMSAVCLDLRQFAISADIQLGRKGTGKSGDTLEKAAELLMGCFRVCAGDNRSSIEDTKRWGMLNLVNQLFKIYFKINKLHLCKPLIRAIDSSNIKDQFSISQLVTYRYYVGRKAMFDSDFKNADEYLTYALQRCHRDCKNNKRLILIYLIPVKMLLGAMPAMGLLHKYDLLQFSEVIKAVKDGNLLLLNEAMVKNEHFFIKCGIYLILEKLKIITYRNLFKKVYLLLRTHQVPLEAFLRALEYLKVEDIDIDEVECIVANLIFENL
;
A
#
# COMPACT_ATOMS: atom_id res chain seq x y z
N MET A 1 10.78 6.42 8.44
CA MET A 1 11.96 6.46 9.33
C MET A 1 12.64 5.10 9.27
N ALA A 2 13.56 4.94 8.32
CA ALA A 2 14.35 3.73 8.10
C ALA A 2 15.68 3.82 8.88
N HIS A 3 15.61 4.16 10.17
CA HIS A 3 16.79 4.32 11.04
C HIS A 3 16.97 3.17 12.05
N ILE A 4 16.12 2.14 12.03
CA ILE A 4 16.07 1.16 13.12
C ILE A 4 16.69 -0.22 12.79
N THR A 5 17.06 -0.54 11.55
CA THR A 5 17.45 -1.94 11.25
C THR A 5 18.93 -2.19 10.96
N ILE A 6 19.80 -1.17 10.93
CA ILE A 6 21.24 -1.40 10.71
C ILE A 6 21.95 -1.79 12.02
N ASN A 7 21.57 -1.20 13.15
CA ASN A 7 22.30 -1.39 14.42
C ASN A 7 21.86 -2.61 15.26
N GLN A 8 20.66 -3.17 15.04
CA GLN A 8 20.17 -4.30 15.85
C GLN A 8 20.58 -5.69 15.33
N TYR A 9 21.18 -5.77 14.13
CA TYR A 9 21.66 -7.04 13.54
C TYR A 9 23.16 -7.27 13.71
N LEU A 10 23.88 -6.34 14.35
CA LEU A 10 25.34 -6.39 14.51
C LEU A 10 25.83 -7.44 15.53
N THR A 11 24.96 -8.13 16.26
CA THR A 11 25.36 -8.97 17.41
C THR A 11 25.03 -10.45 17.32
N SER A 12 24.48 -10.97 16.21
CA SER A 12 24.24 -12.41 16.14
C SER A 12 24.09 -12.90 14.70
N VAL A 13 25.20 -13.21 14.02
CA VAL A 13 25.43 -14.48 13.31
C VAL A 13 26.93 -14.56 13.01
N ASN A 14 27.54 -15.63 13.54
CA ASN A 14 28.88 -16.06 13.17
C ASN A 14 28.73 -16.87 11.86
N THR A 15 29.03 -16.27 10.70
CA THR A 15 29.12 -17.00 9.42
C THR A 15 30.48 -16.79 8.77
N ASN A 16 31.23 -17.89 8.70
CA ASN A 16 32.61 -18.02 8.24
C ASN A 16 32.79 -17.84 6.71
N SER A 17 32.46 -16.69 6.13
CA SER A 17 32.90 -16.36 4.76
C SER A 17 33.26 -14.87 4.63
N ASN A 18 34.48 -14.55 5.09
CA ASN A 18 35.00 -13.18 5.10
C ASN A 18 35.63 -12.76 3.76
N LYS A 19 35.55 -13.57 2.69
CA LYS A 19 36.14 -13.28 1.38
C LYS A 19 35.08 -13.22 0.30
N LEU A 20 35.33 -12.41 -0.72
CA LEU A 20 34.46 -12.25 -1.89
C LEU A 20 34.24 -13.58 -2.61
N ASP A 21 35.31 -14.35 -2.84
CA ASP A 21 35.24 -15.63 -3.54
C ASP A 21 34.33 -16.63 -2.81
N ASP A 22 34.39 -16.67 -1.47
CA ASP A 22 33.52 -17.53 -0.65
C ASP A 22 32.05 -17.13 -0.80
N PHE A 23 31.74 -15.82 -0.83
CA PHE A 23 30.38 -15.34 -1.06
C PHE A 23 29.88 -15.68 -2.47
N LEU A 24 30.73 -15.49 -3.48
CA LEU A 24 30.40 -15.78 -4.88
C LEU A 24 30.19 -17.29 -5.09
N GLN A 25 31.02 -18.14 -4.51
CA GLN A 25 30.80 -19.59 -4.55
C GLN A 25 29.50 -19.96 -3.84
N PHE A 26 29.25 -19.40 -2.65
CA PHE A 26 28.06 -19.73 -1.88
C PHE A 26 26.76 -19.35 -2.59
N ILE A 27 26.69 -18.16 -3.22
CA ILE A 27 25.51 -17.77 -4.00
C ILE A 27 25.38 -18.60 -5.29
N ASN A 28 26.50 -18.96 -5.92
CA ASN A 28 26.51 -19.82 -7.11
C ASN A 28 25.92 -21.19 -6.80
N ASP A 29 26.36 -21.82 -5.70
CA ASP A 29 25.85 -23.11 -5.26
C ASP A 29 24.33 -23.08 -5.05
N ARG A 30 23.80 -22.01 -4.43
CA ARG A 30 22.34 -21.84 -4.23
C ARG A 30 21.56 -21.70 -5.54
N ILE A 31 22.14 -21.01 -6.52
CA ILE A 31 21.53 -20.85 -7.84
C ILE A 31 21.56 -22.18 -8.60
N THR A 32 22.68 -22.91 -8.56
CA THR A 32 22.83 -24.22 -9.20
C THR A 32 21.91 -25.27 -8.59
N GLU A 33 21.75 -25.27 -7.26
CA GLU A 33 20.83 -26.14 -6.52
C GLU A 33 19.36 -25.71 -6.64
N LYS A 34 19.07 -24.58 -7.28
CA LYS A 34 17.73 -23.96 -7.35
C LYS A 34 17.12 -23.68 -5.97
N ASP A 35 17.96 -23.39 -4.97
CA ASP A 35 17.52 -22.92 -3.65
C ASP A 35 17.12 -21.44 -3.73
N GLY A 36 15.88 -21.21 -4.15
CA GLY A 36 15.33 -19.88 -4.30
C GLY A 36 15.27 -19.07 -3.02
N ILE A 37 15.07 -19.72 -1.87
CA ILE A 37 14.99 -19.04 -0.57
C ILE A 37 16.38 -18.55 -0.17
N GLY A 38 17.38 -19.43 -0.19
CA GLY A 38 18.76 -19.07 0.13
C GLY A 38 19.32 -18.01 -0.82
N ALA A 39 19.09 -18.16 -2.13
CA ALA A 39 19.48 -17.15 -3.12
C ALA A 39 18.79 -15.80 -2.88
N ALA A 40 17.51 -15.78 -2.49
CA ALA A 40 16.79 -14.56 -2.18
C ALA A 40 17.32 -13.84 -0.94
N GLU A 41 17.75 -14.59 0.08
CA GLU A 41 18.39 -14.02 1.27
C GLU A 41 19.72 -13.36 0.90
N LEU A 42 20.56 -14.02 0.10
CA LEU A 42 21.84 -13.48 -0.35
C LEU A 42 21.72 -12.30 -1.33
N LEU A 43 20.61 -12.20 -2.07
CA LEU A 43 20.29 -11.06 -2.93
C LEU A 43 19.44 -9.99 -2.24
N SER A 44 19.12 -10.17 -0.94
CA SER A 44 18.35 -9.18 -0.18
C SER A 44 19.25 -8.20 0.55
N PHE A 45 18.86 -6.92 0.50
CA PHE A 45 19.51 -5.86 1.27
C PHE A 45 19.24 -5.91 2.79
N LYS A 46 18.53 -6.94 3.27
CA LYS A 46 18.34 -7.21 4.70
C LYS A 46 19.38 -8.17 5.27
N HIS A 47 20.16 -8.85 4.43
CA HIS A 47 21.13 -9.83 4.89
C HIS A 47 22.40 -9.15 5.47
N PRO A 48 23.04 -9.74 6.50
CA PRO A 48 24.23 -9.15 7.14
C PRO A 48 25.39 -8.83 6.18
N HIS A 49 25.51 -9.57 5.07
CA HIS A 49 26.59 -9.41 4.08
C HIS A 49 26.67 -7.98 3.50
N ILE A 50 25.57 -7.22 3.49
CA ILE A 50 25.55 -5.84 3.00
C ILE A 50 26.46 -4.91 3.82
N ALA A 51 26.63 -5.21 5.11
CA ALA A 51 27.53 -4.46 6.00
C ALA A 51 29.02 -4.84 5.84
N ASN A 52 29.32 -5.90 5.09
CA ASN A 52 30.70 -6.35 4.90
C ASN A 52 31.42 -5.46 3.87
N GLY A 53 32.36 -4.63 4.34
CA GLY A 53 33.15 -3.74 3.49
C GLY A 53 33.94 -4.44 2.38
N ARG A 54 34.22 -5.75 2.50
CA ARG A 54 34.91 -6.52 1.45
C ARG A 54 34.01 -6.90 0.28
N LEU A 55 32.69 -6.85 0.46
CA LEU A 55 31.69 -7.12 -0.59
C LEU A 55 31.16 -5.81 -1.23
N GLN A 56 31.57 -4.65 -0.70
CA GLN A 56 31.23 -3.34 -1.22
C GLN A 56 32.26 -2.97 -2.30
N ILE A 57 32.00 -3.39 -3.54
CA ILE A 57 32.94 -3.26 -4.66
C ILE A 57 32.35 -2.36 -5.75
N GLU A 58 33.09 -1.34 -6.19
CA GLU A 58 32.67 -0.41 -7.24
C GLU A 58 32.58 -1.07 -8.62
N ARG A 59 33.52 -1.95 -8.95
CA ARG A 59 33.63 -2.63 -10.26
C ARG A 59 33.76 -4.14 -10.10
N PRO A 60 32.69 -4.84 -9.70
CA PRO A 60 32.73 -6.27 -9.41
C PRO A 60 32.72 -7.17 -10.67
N GLU A 61 32.44 -6.64 -11.86
CA GLU A 61 32.15 -7.42 -13.07
C GLU A 61 33.22 -8.47 -13.38
N GLN A 62 34.49 -8.06 -13.46
CA GLN A 62 35.59 -8.97 -13.83
C GLN A 62 35.81 -10.11 -12.84
N VAL A 63 35.47 -9.91 -11.57
CA VAL A 63 35.64 -10.94 -10.53
C VAL A 63 34.43 -11.86 -10.51
N VAL A 64 33.24 -11.30 -10.67
CA VAL A 64 31.98 -12.06 -10.74
C VAL A 64 31.96 -12.96 -11.97
N GLU A 65 32.33 -12.47 -13.15
CA GLU A 65 32.38 -13.24 -14.41
C GLU A 65 33.36 -14.42 -14.36
N ARG A 66 34.33 -14.44 -13.43
CA ARG A 66 35.26 -15.56 -13.28
C ARG A 66 34.66 -16.75 -12.53
N ILE A 67 33.66 -16.51 -11.68
CA ILE A 67 33.12 -17.50 -10.73
C ILE A 67 31.66 -17.82 -11.05
N ILE A 68 30.86 -16.80 -11.39
CA ILE A 68 29.45 -16.93 -11.69
C ILE A 68 29.28 -17.18 -13.19
N GLU A 69 28.63 -18.29 -13.53
CA GLU A 69 28.28 -18.60 -14.91
C GLU A 69 27.00 -17.85 -15.36
N PRO A 70 26.85 -17.62 -16.68
CA PRO A 70 25.62 -17.06 -17.23
C PRO A 70 24.36 -17.85 -16.82
N PRO A 71 23.23 -17.20 -16.48
CA PRO A 71 22.92 -15.78 -16.77
C PRO A 71 22.86 -14.85 -15.54
N PHE A 72 23.40 -15.24 -14.38
CA PHE A 72 23.26 -14.48 -13.11
C PHE A 72 24.42 -13.51 -12.81
N GLU A 73 25.48 -13.52 -13.60
CA GLU A 73 26.67 -12.68 -13.48
C GLU A 73 26.33 -11.19 -13.40
N GLU A 74 25.45 -10.70 -14.27
CA GLU A 74 25.04 -9.29 -14.30
C GLU A 74 24.22 -8.91 -13.05
N VAL A 75 23.36 -9.83 -12.58
CA VAL A 75 22.54 -9.65 -11.37
C VAL A 75 23.43 -9.52 -10.14
N ILE A 76 24.40 -10.42 -9.99
CA ILE A 76 25.30 -10.46 -8.83
C ILE A 76 26.28 -9.28 -8.85
N ALA A 77 26.84 -8.95 -10.02
CA ALA A 77 27.71 -7.79 -10.16
C ALA A 77 26.98 -6.48 -9.80
N ALA A 78 25.76 -6.28 -10.32
CA ALA A 78 24.97 -5.11 -10.00
C ALA A 78 24.56 -5.06 -8.51
N HIS A 79 24.30 -6.21 -7.87
CA HIS A 79 24.01 -6.31 -6.44
C HIS A 79 25.19 -5.85 -5.56
N LEU A 80 26.41 -6.31 -5.86
CA LEU A 80 27.63 -5.90 -5.13
C LEU A 80 27.95 -4.41 -5.33
N ARG A 81 27.79 -3.89 -6.55
CA ARG A 81 27.91 -2.44 -6.83
C ARG A 81 26.85 -1.62 -6.09
N CYS A 82 25.64 -2.16 -5.98
CA CYS A 82 24.57 -1.52 -5.21
C CYS A 82 24.94 -1.45 -3.71
N ALA A 83 25.50 -2.51 -3.14
CA ALA A 83 26.00 -2.51 -1.76
C ALA A 83 27.10 -1.45 -1.52
N TRP A 84 28.02 -1.29 -2.47
CA TRP A 84 29.02 -0.20 -2.45
C TRP A 84 28.40 1.19 -2.54
N SER A 85 27.40 1.37 -3.40
CA SER A 85 26.72 2.67 -3.55
C SER A 85 26.00 3.09 -2.27
N ILE A 86 25.38 2.12 -1.57
CA ILE A 86 24.72 2.35 -0.28
C ILE A 86 25.72 2.73 0.81
N SER A 87 26.88 2.06 0.87
CA SER A 87 27.90 2.39 1.88
C SER A 87 28.48 3.80 1.68
N ASN A 88 28.48 4.31 0.44
CA ASN A 88 28.85 5.67 0.11
C ASN A 88 27.70 6.70 0.23
N HIS A 89 26.52 6.28 0.71
CA HIS A 89 25.31 7.12 0.80
C HIS A 89 24.83 7.70 -0.55
N ASP A 90 25.16 7.03 -1.67
CA ASP A 90 24.60 7.35 -2.99
C ASP A 90 23.39 6.47 -3.29
N PHE A 91 22.21 6.91 -2.84
CA PHE A 91 20.96 6.18 -3.07
C PHE A 91 20.46 6.29 -4.51
N ILE A 92 20.92 7.29 -5.28
CA ILE A 92 20.56 7.43 -6.70
C ILE A 92 21.28 6.34 -7.49
N GLU A 93 22.57 6.14 -7.24
CA GLU A 93 23.33 5.08 -7.90
C GLU A 93 22.91 3.69 -7.38
N ALA A 94 22.62 3.55 -6.08
CA ALA A 94 22.05 2.30 -5.55
C ALA A 94 20.73 1.93 -6.25
N TYR A 95 19.83 2.91 -6.48
CA TYR A 95 18.61 2.68 -7.25
C TYR A 95 18.92 2.21 -8.69
N ARG A 96 19.88 2.83 -9.39
CA ARG A 96 20.26 2.45 -10.75
C ARG A 96 20.83 1.04 -10.81
N CYS A 97 21.70 0.69 -9.87
CA CYS A 97 22.25 -0.66 -9.75
C CYS A 97 21.13 -1.67 -9.52
N GLN A 98 20.21 -1.40 -8.58
CA GLN A 98 19.07 -2.28 -8.34
C GLN A 98 18.09 -2.36 -9.52
N ALA A 99 17.97 -1.30 -10.32
CA ALA A 99 17.19 -1.32 -11.55
C ALA A 99 17.78 -2.30 -12.57
N ILE A 100 19.12 -2.34 -12.69
CA ILE A 100 19.84 -3.33 -13.50
C ILE A 100 19.57 -4.74 -12.97
N VAL A 101 19.71 -4.97 -11.65
CA VAL A 101 19.39 -6.25 -10.99
C VAL A 101 18.01 -6.76 -11.41
N VAL A 102 16.97 -5.92 -11.28
CA VAL A 102 15.59 -6.31 -11.62
C VAL A 102 15.41 -6.51 -13.13
N GLN A 103 16.03 -5.68 -13.97
CA GLN A 103 15.93 -5.79 -15.42
C GLN A 103 16.56 -7.08 -15.95
N SER A 104 17.78 -7.40 -15.50
CA SER A 104 18.50 -8.62 -15.87
C SER A 104 17.81 -9.85 -15.30
N PHE A 105 17.41 -9.81 -14.02
CA PHE A 105 16.63 -10.88 -13.40
C PHE A 105 15.31 -11.14 -14.15
N THR A 106 14.61 -10.11 -14.64
CA THR A 106 13.36 -10.29 -15.40
C THR A 106 13.58 -11.10 -16.67
N LYS A 107 14.72 -10.93 -17.35
CA LYS A 107 15.07 -11.70 -18.56
C LYS A 107 15.32 -13.16 -18.21
N ILE A 108 16.09 -13.43 -17.15
CA ILE A 108 16.36 -14.78 -16.63
C ILE A 108 15.06 -15.47 -16.21
N PHE A 109 14.25 -14.75 -15.45
CA PHE A 109 12.98 -15.24 -14.95
C PHE A 109 11.99 -15.52 -16.09
N ALA A 110 12.07 -14.82 -17.22
CA ALA A 110 11.27 -15.12 -18.41
C ALA A 110 11.77 -16.35 -19.20
N SER A 111 13.09 -16.63 -19.18
CA SER A 111 13.66 -17.75 -19.93
C SER A 111 13.41 -19.11 -19.26
N GLN A 112 13.36 -19.15 -17.92
CA GLN A 112 13.01 -20.34 -17.15
C GLN A 112 11.55 -20.71 -17.45
N LYS A 113 11.26 -21.87 -18.04
CA LYS A 113 9.87 -22.32 -18.28
C LYS A 113 9.51 -23.41 -17.29
N ASP A 114 8.26 -23.43 -16.84
CA ASP A 114 7.73 -24.47 -15.95
C ASP A 114 8.53 -24.62 -14.63
N GLU A 115 9.07 -23.51 -14.15
CA GLU A 115 9.83 -23.42 -12.90
C GLU A 115 9.46 -22.15 -12.14
N ASN A 116 9.31 -22.26 -10.82
CA ASN A 116 8.99 -21.13 -9.94
C ASN A 116 9.94 -20.93 -8.75
N TRP A 117 11.03 -21.69 -8.67
CA TRP A 117 11.99 -21.61 -7.58
C TRP A 117 12.53 -20.17 -7.40
N ALA A 118 12.63 -19.37 -8.47
CA ALA A 118 13.13 -17.99 -8.43
C ALA A 118 12.11 -16.95 -7.90
N LEU A 119 10.89 -17.35 -7.54
CA LEU A 119 9.86 -16.45 -6.98
C LEU A 119 10.28 -15.71 -5.68
N PRO A 120 11.00 -16.33 -4.74
CA PRO A 120 11.53 -15.63 -3.57
C PRO A 120 12.56 -14.57 -3.97
N ILE A 121 13.42 -14.86 -4.95
CA ILE A 121 14.42 -13.90 -5.47
C ILE A 121 13.70 -12.67 -6.04
N MET A 122 12.73 -12.90 -6.92
CA MET A 122 11.87 -11.85 -7.49
C MET A 122 11.27 -10.97 -6.38
N SER A 123 10.73 -11.60 -5.33
CA SER A 123 10.11 -10.91 -4.20
C SER A 123 11.10 -10.02 -3.44
N ALA A 124 12.35 -10.48 -3.24
CA ALA A 124 13.40 -9.73 -2.59
C ALA A 124 13.87 -8.54 -3.45
N VAL A 125 14.28 -8.79 -4.69
CA VAL A 125 14.85 -7.74 -5.55
C VAL A 125 13.83 -6.63 -5.88
N CYS A 126 12.56 -6.98 -6.07
CA CYS A 126 11.49 -5.98 -6.31
C CYS A 126 11.14 -5.18 -5.05
N LEU A 127 11.22 -5.78 -3.86
CA LEU A 127 11.06 -5.05 -2.59
C LEU A 127 12.15 -3.99 -2.47
N ASP A 128 13.39 -4.39 -2.68
CA ASP A 128 14.57 -3.53 -2.51
C ASP A 128 14.59 -2.41 -3.56
N LEU A 129 14.22 -2.70 -4.82
CA LEU A 129 14.07 -1.67 -5.86
C LEU A 129 13.08 -0.57 -5.41
N ARG A 130 11.94 -0.93 -4.84
CA ARG A 130 10.99 0.06 -4.33
C ARG A 130 11.61 0.89 -3.20
N GLN A 131 12.32 0.28 -2.25
CA GLN A 131 12.92 1.01 -1.13
C GLN A 131 14.01 1.98 -1.60
N PHE A 132 14.82 1.59 -2.58
CA PHE A 132 15.83 2.46 -3.15
C PHE A 132 15.23 3.55 -4.01
N ALA A 133 14.17 3.28 -4.76
CA ALA A 133 13.44 4.34 -5.47
C ALA A 133 12.91 5.42 -4.52
N ILE A 134 12.39 5.03 -3.33
CA ILE A 134 11.97 5.99 -2.29
C ILE A 134 13.16 6.81 -1.78
N SER A 135 14.30 6.16 -1.54
CA SER A 135 15.49 6.80 -0.98
C SER A 135 16.13 7.75 -1.98
N ALA A 136 16.20 7.35 -3.25
CA ALA A 136 16.65 8.16 -4.37
C ALA A 136 15.76 9.40 -4.58
N ASP A 137 14.43 9.25 -4.56
CA ASP A 137 13.51 10.40 -4.64
C ASP A 137 13.74 11.41 -3.50
N ILE A 138 13.95 10.92 -2.27
CA ILE A 138 14.27 11.78 -1.12
C ILE A 138 15.60 12.51 -1.34
N GLN A 139 16.63 11.81 -1.82
CA GLN A 139 17.95 12.41 -2.06
C GLN A 139 17.92 13.43 -3.20
N LEU A 140 17.23 13.14 -4.31
CA LEU A 140 17.04 14.06 -5.42
C LEU A 140 16.23 15.29 -5.02
N GLY A 141 15.21 15.11 -4.17
CA GLY A 141 14.45 16.22 -3.59
C GLY A 141 15.32 17.14 -2.74
N ARG A 142 16.24 16.59 -1.92
CA ARG A 142 17.22 17.37 -1.15
C ARG A 142 18.22 18.12 -2.04
N LYS A 143 18.59 17.56 -3.20
CA LYS A 143 19.48 18.20 -4.18
C LYS A 143 18.76 19.24 -5.05
N GLY A 144 17.43 19.39 -4.95
CA GLY A 144 16.65 20.32 -5.76
C GLY A 144 16.49 19.94 -7.24
N THR A 145 16.97 18.77 -7.65
CA THR A 145 16.98 18.31 -9.05
C THR A 145 15.94 17.23 -9.35
N GLY A 146 15.24 16.72 -8.32
CA GLY A 146 14.26 15.64 -8.45
C GLY A 146 12.82 16.08 -8.45
N LYS A 147 12.02 15.51 -9.36
CA LYS A 147 10.55 15.48 -9.23
C LYS A 147 10.17 14.35 -8.29
N SER A 148 9.40 14.65 -7.24
CA SER A 148 8.91 13.65 -6.30
C SER A 148 8.09 12.57 -7.02
N GLY A 149 8.51 11.31 -6.94
CA GLY A 149 7.79 10.17 -7.51
C GLY A 149 8.26 9.73 -8.89
N ASP A 150 9.18 10.44 -9.55
CA ASP A 150 9.69 10.06 -10.88
C ASP A 150 10.49 8.75 -10.84
N THR A 151 11.33 8.59 -9.81
CA THR A 151 12.11 7.35 -9.64
C THR A 151 11.21 6.18 -9.30
N LEU A 152 10.18 6.43 -8.48
CA LEU A 152 9.16 5.45 -8.15
C LEU A 152 8.35 4.99 -9.36
N GLU A 153 8.02 5.90 -10.27
CA GLU A 153 7.31 5.58 -11.51
C GLU A 153 8.15 4.66 -12.40
N LYS A 154 9.42 4.98 -12.63
CA LYS A 154 10.37 4.12 -13.36
C LYS A 154 10.56 2.76 -12.68
N ALA A 155 10.59 2.72 -11.36
CA ALA A 155 10.63 1.46 -10.62
C ALA A 155 9.36 0.60 -10.86
N ALA A 156 8.19 1.22 -10.96
CA ALA A 156 6.94 0.52 -11.25
C ALA A 156 6.96 -0.13 -12.64
N GLU A 157 7.56 0.51 -13.65
CA GLU A 157 7.72 -0.06 -14.99
C GLU A 157 8.53 -1.36 -14.99
N LEU A 158 9.60 -1.42 -14.18
CA LEU A 158 10.41 -2.63 -14.00
C LEU A 158 9.64 -3.73 -13.28
N LEU A 159 8.91 -3.40 -12.21
CA LEU A 159 8.03 -4.35 -11.52
C LEU A 159 6.91 -4.88 -12.43
N MET A 160 6.39 -4.05 -13.33
CA MET A 160 5.43 -4.47 -14.36
C MET A 160 6.05 -5.47 -15.34
N GLY A 161 7.36 -5.41 -15.58
CA GLY A 161 8.11 -6.43 -16.31
C GLY A 161 7.97 -7.82 -15.68
N CYS A 162 8.35 -7.95 -14.39
CA CYS A 162 8.17 -9.19 -13.63
C CYS A 162 6.70 -9.64 -13.60
N PHE A 163 5.76 -8.69 -13.45
CA PHE A 163 4.33 -9.00 -13.39
C PHE A 163 3.82 -9.62 -14.69
N ARG A 164 4.26 -9.12 -15.85
CA ARG A 164 3.92 -9.70 -17.15
C ARG A 164 4.45 -11.11 -17.30
N VAL A 165 5.64 -11.41 -16.79
CA VAL A 165 6.20 -12.78 -16.79
C VAL A 165 5.34 -13.71 -15.94
N CYS A 166 4.96 -13.31 -14.71
CA CYS A 166 4.08 -14.11 -13.86
C CYS A 166 2.67 -14.30 -14.44
N ALA A 167 2.08 -13.23 -15.01
CA ALA A 167 0.72 -13.25 -15.52
C ALA A 167 0.60 -14.01 -16.85
N GLY A 168 1.67 -14.05 -17.66
CA GLY A 168 1.72 -14.80 -18.91
C GLY A 168 1.93 -16.30 -18.74
N ASP A 169 2.19 -16.76 -17.52
CA ASP A 169 2.40 -18.16 -17.22
C ASP A 169 1.08 -18.95 -17.14
N ASN A 170 0.62 -19.42 -18.29
CA ASN A 170 -0.69 -20.09 -18.44
C ASN A 170 -0.59 -21.61 -18.61
N ARG A 171 0.63 -22.15 -18.80
CA ARG A 171 0.82 -23.54 -19.22
C ARG A 171 1.36 -24.43 -18.10
N SER A 172 2.00 -23.84 -17.10
CA SER A 172 2.57 -24.58 -15.97
C SER A 172 1.48 -25.12 -15.04
N SER A 173 1.83 -26.18 -14.30
CA SER A 173 1.02 -26.73 -13.23
C SER A 173 0.74 -25.67 -12.15
N ILE A 174 -0.27 -25.90 -11.31
CA ILE A 174 -0.53 -25.00 -10.15
C ILE A 174 0.67 -24.99 -9.19
N GLU A 175 1.43 -26.07 -9.11
CA GLU A 175 2.58 -26.20 -8.20
C GLU A 175 3.80 -25.42 -8.70
N ASP A 176 4.02 -25.41 -10.02
CA ASP A 176 5.20 -24.82 -10.66
C ASP A 176 4.95 -23.44 -11.27
N THR A 177 3.73 -22.93 -11.20
CA THR A 177 3.39 -21.66 -11.84
C THR A 177 4.04 -20.46 -11.15
N LYS A 178 4.46 -19.49 -11.95
CA LYS A 178 4.92 -18.18 -11.50
C LYS A 178 3.78 -17.26 -11.08
N ARG A 179 2.52 -17.65 -11.31
CA ARG A 179 1.34 -16.86 -10.89
C ARG A 179 1.31 -16.61 -9.37
N TRP A 180 1.94 -17.49 -8.57
CA TRP A 180 2.16 -17.28 -7.14
C TRP A 180 2.88 -15.95 -6.82
N GLY A 181 3.70 -15.44 -7.74
CA GLY A 181 4.38 -14.15 -7.62
C GLY A 181 3.50 -12.92 -7.86
N MET A 182 2.35 -13.07 -8.53
CA MET A 182 1.52 -11.94 -8.96
C MET A 182 1.08 -11.08 -7.79
N LEU A 183 0.58 -11.69 -6.71
CA LEU A 183 0.04 -10.92 -5.59
C LEU A 183 1.13 -10.15 -4.82
N ASN A 184 2.35 -10.68 -4.75
CA ASN A 184 3.48 -9.94 -4.17
C ASN A 184 3.75 -8.68 -5.00
N LEU A 185 3.91 -8.83 -6.32
CA LEU A 185 4.19 -7.73 -7.23
C LEU A 185 3.08 -6.68 -7.22
N VAL A 186 1.80 -7.10 -7.28
CA VAL A 186 0.65 -6.20 -7.18
C VAL A 186 0.67 -5.42 -5.88
N ASN A 187 0.98 -6.07 -4.75
CA ASN A 187 1.11 -5.39 -3.47
C ASN A 187 2.26 -4.37 -3.47
N GLN A 188 3.40 -4.64 -4.11
CA GLN A 188 4.48 -3.66 -4.25
C GLN A 188 4.03 -2.47 -5.12
N LEU A 189 3.42 -2.74 -6.27
CA LEU A 189 2.90 -1.76 -7.23
C LEU A 189 1.83 -0.87 -6.59
N PHE A 190 0.92 -1.42 -5.80
CA PHE A 190 -0.05 -0.61 -5.04
C PHE A 190 0.63 0.38 -4.11
N LYS A 191 1.69 -0.02 -3.37
CA LYS A 191 2.40 0.95 -2.50
C LYS A 191 3.04 2.07 -3.31
N ILE A 192 3.43 1.82 -4.56
CA ILE A 192 3.96 2.84 -5.47
C ILE A 192 2.82 3.74 -5.96
N TYR A 193 1.79 3.17 -6.59
CA TYR A 193 0.70 3.91 -7.23
C TYR A 193 -0.10 4.78 -6.26
N PHE A 194 -0.32 4.31 -5.02
CA PHE A 194 -0.94 5.14 -3.99
C PHE A 194 -0.04 6.29 -3.53
N LYS A 195 1.29 6.10 -3.56
CA LYS A 195 2.25 7.14 -3.17
C LYS A 195 2.41 8.21 -4.25
N ILE A 196 2.35 7.84 -5.53
CA ILE A 196 2.43 8.78 -6.66
C ILE A 196 1.04 9.29 -7.12
N ASN A 197 -0.02 8.93 -6.40
CA ASN A 197 -1.42 9.29 -6.72
C ASN A 197 -1.90 8.87 -8.13
N LYS A 198 -1.44 7.73 -8.65
CA LYS A 198 -1.89 7.15 -9.94
C LYS A 198 -2.83 5.97 -9.75
N LEU A 199 -3.95 6.19 -9.06
CA LEU A 199 -4.90 5.12 -8.66
C LEU A 199 -5.54 4.38 -9.84
N HIS A 200 -5.68 5.03 -11.01
CA HIS A 200 -6.24 4.41 -12.21
C HIS A 200 -5.44 3.18 -12.68
N LEU A 201 -4.12 3.16 -12.45
CA LEU A 201 -3.22 2.04 -12.79
C LEU A 201 -3.45 0.78 -11.93
N CYS A 202 -4.22 0.89 -10.84
CA CYS A 202 -4.55 -0.27 -10.02
C CYS A 202 -5.62 -1.16 -10.67
N LYS A 203 -6.50 -0.60 -11.53
CA LYS A 203 -7.66 -1.32 -12.09
C LYS A 203 -7.25 -2.54 -12.95
N PRO A 204 -6.24 -2.47 -13.84
CA PRO A 204 -5.77 -3.64 -14.58
C PRO A 204 -5.17 -4.73 -13.68
N LEU A 205 -4.46 -4.34 -12.62
CA LEU A 205 -3.85 -5.29 -11.67
C LEU A 205 -4.90 -6.06 -10.88
N ILE A 206 -5.95 -5.36 -10.42
CA ILE A 206 -7.09 -5.97 -9.72
C ILE A 206 -7.75 -7.01 -10.62
N ARG A 207 -8.06 -6.63 -11.87
CA ARG A 207 -8.67 -7.54 -12.84
C ARG A 207 -7.85 -8.81 -13.06
N ALA A 208 -6.54 -8.68 -13.19
CA ALA A 208 -5.65 -9.82 -13.42
C ALA A 208 -5.58 -10.79 -12.23
N ILE A 209 -5.66 -10.28 -10.99
CA ILE A 209 -5.74 -11.12 -9.79
C ILE A 209 -7.12 -11.78 -9.69
N ASP A 210 -8.20 -11.02 -9.90
CA ASP A 210 -9.57 -11.53 -9.78
C ASP A 210 -9.91 -12.58 -10.85
N SER A 211 -9.29 -12.50 -12.03
CA SER A 211 -9.39 -13.49 -13.10
C SER A 211 -8.48 -14.72 -12.90
N SER A 212 -7.61 -14.72 -11.88
CA SER A 212 -6.68 -15.82 -11.64
C SER A 212 -7.34 -16.97 -10.88
N ASN A 213 -7.07 -18.20 -11.32
CA ASN A 213 -7.61 -19.42 -10.69
C ASN A 213 -7.07 -19.65 -9.27
N ILE A 214 -5.97 -18.99 -8.88
CA ILE A 214 -5.31 -19.16 -7.58
C ILE A 214 -5.63 -18.02 -6.58
N LYS A 215 -6.58 -17.13 -6.91
CA LYS A 215 -6.88 -15.91 -6.12
C LYS A 215 -7.16 -16.15 -4.64
N ASP A 216 -7.73 -17.30 -4.29
CA ASP A 216 -8.11 -17.63 -2.90
C ASP A 216 -7.03 -18.44 -2.16
N GLN A 217 -5.96 -18.86 -2.86
CA GLN A 217 -4.89 -19.71 -2.30
C GLN A 217 -3.66 -18.92 -1.84
N PHE A 218 -3.59 -17.62 -2.14
CA PHE A 218 -2.49 -16.78 -1.69
C PHE A 218 -2.41 -16.67 -0.17
N SER A 219 -1.22 -16.36 0.35
CA SER A 219 -1.02 -16.17 1.78
C SER A 219 -1.93 -15.07 2.35
N ILE A 220 -2.42 -15.28 3.58
CA ILE A 220 -3.29 -14.32 4.27
C ILE A 220 -2.62 -12.94 4.39
N SER A 221 -1.31 -12.90 4.62
CA SER A 221 -0.53 -11.66 4.70
C SER A 221 -0.62 -10.83 3.42
N GLN A 222 -0.46 -11.48 2.26
CA GLN A 222 -0.57 -10.82 0.96
C GLN A 222 -2.02 -10.43 0.66
N LEU A 223 -2.99 -11.28 0.98
CA LEU A 223 -4.41 -11.00 0.78
C LEU A 223 -4.89 -9.81 1.62
N VAL A 224 -4.47 -9.70 2.88
CA VAL A 224 -4.80 -8.55 3.74
C VAL A 224 -4.26 -7.25 3.14
N THR A 225 -3.03 -7.27 2.63
CA THR A 225 -2.43 -6.10 1.97
C THR A 225 -3.19 -5.74 0.69
N TYR A 226 -3.53 -6.73 -0.13
CA TYR A 226 -4.28 -6.54 -1.37
C TYR A 226 -5.66 -5.94 -1.09
N ARG A 227 -6.44 -6.58 -0.22
CA ARG A 227 -7.80 -6.16 0.16
C ARG A 227 -7.81 -4.78 0.79
N TYR A 228 -6.78 -4.42 1.57
CA TYR A 228 -6.61 -3.06 2.09
C TYR A 228 -6.52 -2.01 0.97
N TYR A 229 -5.67 -2.22 -0.05
CA TYR A 229 -5.53 -1.26 -1.14
C TYR A 229 -6.72 -1.24 -2.09
N VAL A 230 -7.31 -2.40 -2.40
CA VAL A 230 -8.53 -2.47 -3.22
C VAL A 230 -9.69 -1.76 -2.54
N GLY A 231 -9.87 -1.96 -1.23
CA GLY A 231 -10.90 -1.28 -0.45
C GLY A 231 -10.69 0.24 -0.39
N ARG A 232 -9.44 0.70 -0.24
CA ARG A 232 -9.13 2.14 -0.32
C ARG A 232 -9.44 2.73 -1.69
N LYS A 233 -9.12 2.02 -2.77
CA LYS A 233 -9.46 2.45 -4.13
C LYS A 233 -10.98 2.55 -4.29
N ALA A 234 -11.72 1.53 -3.88
CA ALA A 234 -13.19 1.53 -3.94
C ALA A 234 -13.79 2.72 -3.15
N MET A 235 -13.23 3.04 -1.97
CA MET A 235 -13.63 4.22 -1.20
C MET A 235 -13.42 5.52 -1.99
N PHE A 236 -12.28 5.68 -2.68
CA PHE A 236 -12.03 6.86 -3.51
C PHE A 236 -12.93 6.94 -4.75
N ASP A 237 -13.33 5.79 -5.29
CA ASP A 237 -14.32 5.69 -6.37
C ASP A 237 -15.78 5.87 -5.87
N SER A 238 -15.97 6.18 -4.57
CA SER A 238 -17.28 6.26 -3.90
C SER A 238 -18.10 4.96 -3.90
N ASP A 239 -17.47 3.82 -4.16
CA ASP A 239 -18.07 2.49 -4.05
C ASP A 239 -17.94 1.97 -2.61
N PHE A 240 -18.77 2.53 -1.72
CA PHE A 240 -18.67 2.27 -0.28
C PHE A 240 -19.04 0.84 0.11
N LYS A 241 -19.92 0.17 -0.64
CA LYS A 241 -20.32 -1.22 -0.36
C LYS A 241 -19.14 -2.17 -0.56
N ASN A 242 -18.47 -2.08 -1.71
CA ASN A 242 -17.28 -2.89 -1.95
C ASN A 242 -16.13 -2.48 -1.02
N ALA A 243 -15.93 -1.17 -0.80
CA ALA A 243 -14.92 -0.70 0.15
C ALA A 243 -15.09 -1.32 1.54
N ASP A 244 -16.33 -1.44 2.02
CA ASP A 244 -16.64 -2.05 3.30
C ASP A 244 -16.28 -3.53 3.36
N GLU A 245 -16.66 -4.30 2.34
CA GLU A 245 -16.36 -5.74 2.26
C GLU A 245 -14.84 -5.97 2.27
N TYR A 246 -14.11 -5.26 1.41
CA TYR A 246 -12.67 -5.37 1.28
C TYR A 246 -11.92 -4.97 2.57
N LEU A 247 -12.27 -3.83 3.17
CA LEU A 247 -11.61 -3.34 4.38
C LEU A 247 -12.00 -4.13 5.63
N THR A 248 -13.24 -4.61 5.72
CA THR A 248 -13.70 -5.49 6.80
C THR A 248 -12.93 -6.81 6.76
N TYR A 249 -12.78 -7.43 5.58
CA TYR A 249 -11.96 -8.63 5.41
C TYR A 249 -10.52 -8.38 5.87
N ALA A 250 -9.90 -7.28 5.42
CA ALA A 250 -8.54 -6.94 5.79
C ALA A 250 -8.39 -6.79 7.32
N LEU A 251 -9.35 -6.14 8.00
CA LEU A 251 -9.32 -5.96 9.45
C LEU A 251 -9.44 -7.29 10.21
N GLN A 252 -10.37 -8.14 9.78
CA GLN A 252 -10.65 -9.43 10.44
C GLN A 252 -9.51 -10.42 10.28
N ARG A 253 -8.91 -10.49 9.07
CA ARG A 253 -7.82 -11.41 8.75
C ARG A 253 -6.44 -10.89 9.14
N CYS A 254 -6.31 -9.61 9.51
CA CYS A 254 -5.06 -9.06 10.01
C CYS A 254 -4.68 -9.68 11.38
N HIS A 255 -3.41 -10.08 11.50
CA HIS A 255 -2.86 -10.68 12.71
C HIS A 255 -3.13 -9.82 13.95
N ARG A 256 -3.45 -10.45 15.09
CA ARG A 256 -3.92 -9.77 16.31
C ARG A 256 -2.87 -8.81 16.89
N ASP A 257 -1.60 -9.15 16.76
CA ASP A 257 -0.48 -8.35 17.29
C ASP A 257 -0.10 -7.16 16.42
N CYS A 258 -0.55 -7.14 15.15
CA CYS A 258 -0.25 -6.07 14.21
C CYS A 258 -1.16 -4.85 14.41
N LYS A 259 -1.11 -4.23 15.61
CA LYS A 259 -1.95 -3.07 15.98
C LYS A 259 -1.84 -1.92 14.97
N ASN A 260 -0.63 -1.64 14.48
CA ASN A 260 -0.39 -0.58 13.49
C ASN A 260 -1.12 -0.83 12.17
N ASN A 261 -1.12 -2.07 11.68
CA ASN A 261 -1.81 -2.43 10.44
C ASN A 261 -3.33 -2.33 10.62
N LYS A 262 -3.86 -2.78 11.77
CA LYS A 262 -5.29 -2.62 12.09
C LYS A 262 -5.69 -1.16 12.18
N ARG A 263 -4.86 -0.32 12.80
CA ARG A 263 -5.06 1.12 12.83
C ARG A 263 -5.11 1.72 11.43
N LEU A 264 -4.19 1.35 10.55
CA LEU A 264 -4.19 1.80 9.15
C LEU A 264 -5.46 1.39 8.41
N ILE A 265 -5.96 0.18 8.61
CA ILE A 265 -7.21 -0.29 8.00
C ILE A 265 -8.40 0.53 8.54
N LEU A 266 -8.45 0.74 9.85
CA LEU A 266 -9.55 1.44 10.52
C LEU A 266 -9.69 2.91 10.11
N ILE A 267 -8.58 3.59 9.81
CA ILE A 267 -8.61 4.98 9.30
C ILE A 267 -9.50 5.10 8.05
N TYR A 268 -9.54 4.08 7.20
CA TYR A 268 -10.35 4.06 5.99
C TYR A 268 -11.70 3.36 6.19
N LEU A 269 -11.76 2.32 7.04
CA LEU A 269 -12.99 1.58 7.30
C LEU A 269 -14.02 2.41 8.08
N ILE A 270 -13.58 3.24 9.03
CA ILE A 270 -14.49 4.05 9.85
C ILE A 270 -15.33 5.02 8.99
N PRO A 271 -14.73 5.88 8.13
CA PRO A 271 -15.50 6.72 7.22
C PRO A 271 -16.49 5.94 6.36
N VAL A 272 -16.05 4.80 5.80
CA VAL A 272 -16.90 3.94 4.95
C VAL A 272 -18.11 3.41 5.73
N LYS A 273 -17.89 2.84 6.92
CA LYS A 273 -18.98 2.36 7.78
C LYS A 273 -19.93 3.48 8.16
N MET A 274 -19.42 4.67 8.48
CA MET A 274 -20.24 5.83 8.84
C MET A 274 -21.12 6.29 7.67
N LEU A 275 -20.60 6.30 6.45
CA LEU A 275 -21.38 6.60 5.23
C LEU A 275 -22.47 5.55 4.96
N LEU A 276 -22.20 4.29 5.30
CA LEU A 276 -23.19 3.20 5.27
C LEU A 276 -24.15 3.21 6.49
N GLY A 277 -24.08 4.24 7.35
CA GLY A 277 -24.95 4.41 8.52
C GLY A 277 -24.53 3.63 9.78
N ALA A 278 -23.40 2.92 9.76
CA ALA A 278 -22.88 2.18 10.89
C ALA A 278 -21.82 3.00 11.65
N MET A 279 -22.16 3.40 12.88
CA MET A 279 -21.26 4.19 13.72
C MET A 279 -20.35 3.31 14.58
N PRO A 280 -19.04 3.58 14.65
CA PRO A 280 -18.12 2.78 15.46
C PRO A 280 -18.33 3.03 16.97
N ALA A 281 -17.94 2.04 17.77
CA ALA A 281 -17.96 2.13 19.23
C ALA A 281 -16.76 2.93 19.77
N MET A 282 -16.95 3.70 20.84
CA MET A 282 -15.87 4.49 21.46
C MET A 282 -14.69 3.63 21.92
N GLY A 283 -14.94 2.41 22.42
CA GLY A 283 -13.86 1.49 22.84
C GLY A 283 -12.92 1.10 21.68
N LEU A 284 -13.43 1.05 20.45
CA LEU A 284 -12.61 0.80 19.26
C LEU A 284 -11.65 1.96 19.01
N LEU A 285 -12.11 3.20 19.15
CA LEU A 285 -11.30 4.39 18.91
C LEU A 285 -10.16 4.51 19.94
N HIS A 286 -10.45 4.27 21.22
CA HIS A 286 -9.44 4.26 22.28
C HIS A 286 -8.40 3.18 22.03
N LYS A 287 -8.82 1.97 21.65
CA LYS A 287 -7.92 0.83 21.43
C LYS A 287 -6.89 1.06 20.33
N TYR A 288 -7.23 1.84 19.30
CA TYR A 288 -6.37 2.06 18.13
C TYR A 288 -5.91 3.50 17.96
N ASP A 289 -6.08 4.36 18.98
CA ASP A 289 -5.67 5.76 18.95
C ASP A 289 -6.25 6.52 17.74
N LEU A 290 -7.59 6.54 17.67
CA LEU A 290 -8.40 7.16 16.61
C LEU A 290 -9.45 8.11 17.19
N LEU A 291 -9.13 8.80 18.29
CA LEU A 291 -10.05 9.71 18.97
C LEU A 291 -10.41 10.95 18.14
N GLN A 292 -9.66 11.25 17.08
CA GLN A 292 -9.97 12.31 16.11
C GLN A 292 -11.36 12.11 15.47
N PHE A 293 -11.84 10.86 15.38
CA PHE A 293 -13.18 10.57 14.86
C PHE A 293 -14.30 10.79 15.89
N SER A 294 -14.00 10.93 17.18
CA SER A 294 -15.02 10.93 18.25
C SER A 294 -16.06 12.04 18.10
N GLU A 295 -15.60 13.27 17.84
CA GLU A 295 -16.47 14.44 17.65
C GLU A 295 -17.27 14.33 16.35
N VAL A 296 -16.66 13.81 15.27
CA VAL A 296 -17.34 13.53 14.00
C VAL A 296 -18.46 12.52 14.20
N ILE A 297 -18.21 11.42 14.92
CA ILE A 297 -19.22 10.39 15.19
C ILE A 297 -20.37 10.96 16.01
N LYS A 298 -20.06 11.79 17.02
CA LYS A 298 -21.08 12.46 17.83
C LYS A 298 -21.95 13.38 16.96
N ALA A 299 -21.31 14.23 16.14
CA ALA A 299 -21.99 15.15 15.25
C ALA A 299 -22.94 14.43 14.28
N VAL A 300 -22.49 13.36 13.62
CA VAL A 300 -23.32 12.63 12.66
C VAL A 300 -24.47 11.90 13.35
N LYS A 301 -24.23 11.28 14.53
CA LYS A 301 -25.31 10.66 15.33
C LYS A 301 -26.35 11.68 15.77
N ASP A 302 -25.90 12.86 16.15
CA ASP A 302 -26.77 13.91 16.66
C ASP A 302 -27.47 14.69 15.55
N GLY A 303 -27.05 14.55 14.29
CA GLY A 303 -27.55 15.38 13.19
C GLY A 303 -27.09 16.84 13.32
N ASN A 304 -25.96 17.08 13.99
CA ASN A 304 -25.46 18.41 14.27
C ASN A 304 -24.38 18.81 13.25
N LEU A 305 -24.78 19.61 12.25
CA LEU A 305 -23.91 20.07 11.17
C LEU A 305 -22.82 21.05 11.65
N LEU A 306 -23.15 21.92 12.61
CA LEU A 306 -22.19 22.86 13.19
C LEU A 306 -21.04 22.12 13.87
N LEU A 307 -21.38 21.15 14.74
CA LEU A 307 -20.38 20.33 15.42
C LEU A 307 -19.56 19.49 14.43
N LEU A 308 -20.18 19.05 13.32
CA LEU A 308 -19.46 18.32 12.28
C LEU A 308 -18.40 19.21 11.62
N ASN A 309 -18.77 20.43 11.24
CA ASN A 309 -17.83 21.39 10.64
C ASN A 309 -16.69 21.74 11.61
N GLU A 310 -17.01 22.01 12.88
CA GLU A 310 -16.01 22.28 13.92
C GLU A 310 -15.05 21.10 14.12
N ALA A 311 -15.58 19.87 14.18
CA ALA A 311 -14.78 18.65 14.34
C ALA A 311 -13.85 18.40 13.14
N MET A 312 -14.32 18.71 11.93
CA MET A 312 -13.57 18.62 10.70
C MET A 312 -12.41 19.62 10.67
N VAL A 313 -12.66 20.89 11.03
CA VAL A 313 -11.63 21.95 11.10
C VAL A 313 -10.60 21.62 12.19
N LYS A 314 -11.05 21.24 13.39
CA LYS A 314 -10.17 20.93 14.52
C LYS A 314 -9.18 19.80 14.22
N ASN A 315 -9.59 18.81 13.43
CA ASN A 315 -8.77 17.65 13.09
C ASN A 315 -8.32 17.64 11.62
N GLU A 316 -8.41 18.78 10.93
CA GLU A 316 -8.19 18.91 9.48
C GLU A 316 -6.84 18.32 9.05
N HIS A 317 -5.76 18.73 9.71
CA HIS A 317 -4.41 18.25 9.37
C HIS A 317 -4.28 16.72 9.44
N PHE A 318 -4.95 16.07 10.41
CA PHE A 318 -4.95 14.61 10.51
C PHE A 318 -5.71 13.97 9.33
N PHE A 319 -6.91 14.47 9.02
CA PHE A 319 -7.74 13.93 7.95
C PHE A 319 -7.16 14.16 6.55
N ILE A 320 -6.53 15.33 6.31
CA ILE A 320 -5.82 15.63 5.06
C ILE A 320 -4.61 14.71 4.91
N LYS A 321 -3.79 14.56 5.96
CA LYS A 321 -2.62 13.68 5.94
C LYS A 321 -2.99 12.21 5.67
N CYS A 322 -4.14 11.76 6.17
CA CYS A 322 -4.67 10.42 5.91
C CYS A 322 -5.34 10.28 4.54
N GLY A 323 -5.65 11.39 3.86
CA GLY A 323 -6.35 11.42 2.57
C GLY A 323 -7.83 11.06 2.68
N ILE A 324 -8.47 11.35 3.81
CA ILE A 324 -9.89 11.01 4.06
C ILE A 324 -10.79 12.23 4.26
N TYR A 325 -10.24 13.44 4.25
CA TYR A 325 -10.99 14.68 4.50
C TYR A 325 -12.23 14.80 3.58
N LEU A 326 -12.04 14.67 2.27
CA LEU A 326 -13.13 14.73 1.28
C LEU A 326 -14.16 13.59 1.44
N ILE A 327 -13.73 12.44 1.96
CA ILE A 327 -14.64 11.31 2.24
C ILE A 327 -15.50 11.63 3.46
N LEU A 328 -14.92 12.25 4.49
CA LEU A 328 -15.65 12.68 5.68
C LEU A 328 -16.60 13.83 5.39
N GLU A 329 -16.31 14.73 4.45
CA GLU A 329 -17.26 15.77 4.04
C GLU A 329 -18.57 15.20 3.49
N LYS A 330 -18.54 14.04 2.83
CA LYS A 330 -19.76 13.35 2.36
C LYS A 330 -20.69 12.94 3.52
N LEU A 331 -20.19 12.88 4.77
CA LEU A 331 -21.03 12.62 5.95
C LEU A 331 -22.03 13.75 6.24
N LYS A 332 -21.88 14.94 5.63
CA LYS A 332 -22.88 16.01 5.72
C LYS A 332 -24.26 15.51 5.29
N ILE A 333 -24.34 14.72 4.22
CA ILE A 333 -25.60 14.15 3.72
C ILE A 333 -26.26 13.26 4.78
N ILE A 334 -25.49 12.36 5.41
CA ILE A 334 -25.99 11.49 6.49
C ILE A 334 -26.40 12.31 7.72
N THR A 335 -25.72 13.43 7.98
CA THR A 335 -26.01 14.34 9.10
C THR A 335 -27.32 15.09 8.87
N TYR A 336 -27.56 15.61 7.66
CA TYR A 336 -28.84 16.18 7.24
C TYR A 336 -29.98 15.17 7.41
N ARG A 337 -29.78 13.95 6.91
CA ARG A 337 -30.75 12.86 7.06
C ARG A 337 -31.10 12.60 8.53
N ASN A 338 -30.10 12.53 9.41
CA ASN A 338 -30.33 12.26 10.83
C ASN A 338 -31.04 13.43 11.53
N LEU A 339 -30.73 14.68 11.15
CA LEU A 339 -31.43 15.87 11.62
C LEU A 339 -32.91 15.84 11.21
N PHE A 340 -33.19 15.67 9.92
CA PHE A 340 -34.56 15.67 9.39
C PHE A 340 -35.37 14.50 9.92
N LYS A 341 -34.76 13.33 10.11
CA LYS A 341 -35.38 12.20 10.80
C LYS A 341 -35.81 12.57 12.23
N LYS A 342 -35.00 13.32 12.98
CA LYS A 342 -35.37 13.79 14.32
C LYS A 342 -36.55 14.77 14.26
N VAL A 343 -36.52 15.74 13.35
CA VAL A 343 -37.62 16.69 13.16
C VAL A 343 -38.92 15.97 12.80
N TYR A 344 -38.88 15.02 11.87
CA TYR A 344 -40.01 14.17 11.50
C TYR A 344 -40.58 13.40 12.72
N LEU A 345 -39.72 12.76 13.50
CA LEU A 345 -40.13 12.01 14.69
C LEU A 345 -40.73 12.91 15.79
N LEU A 346 -40.31 14.17 15.87
CA LEU A 346 -40.85 15.15 16.81
C LEU A 346 -42.24 15.65 16.39
N LEU A 347 -42.44 15.94 15.10
CA LEU A 347 -43.71 16.44 14.57
C LEU A 347 -44.81 15.37 14.56
N ARG A 348 -44.45 14.09 14.39
CA ARG A 348 -45.39 12.95 14.35
C ARG A 348 -46.50 13.10 13.30
N THR A 349 -46.26 13.87 12.24
CA THR A 349 -47.16 14.05 11.11
C THR A 349 -46.60 13.40 9.86
N HIS A 350 -47.49 12.90 8.99
CA HIS A 350 -47.12 12.32 7.69
C HIS A 350 -46.77 13.39 6.65
N GLN A 351 -47.26 14.62 6.83
CA GLN A 351 -46.90 15.80 6.06
C GLN A 351 -46.04 16.69 6.95
N VAL A 352 -44.77 16.89 6.56
CA VAL A 352 -43.83 17.77 7.25
C VAL A 352 -43.69 19.06 6.46
N PRO A 353 -44.05 20.21 7.04
CA PRO A 353 -43.78 21.51 6.43
C PRO A 353 -42.27 21.73 6.27
N LEU A 354 -41.84 22.24 5.12
CA LEU A 354 -40.41 22.51 4.85
C LEU A 354 -39.84 23.56 5.80
N GLU A 355 -40.68 24.47 6.28
CA GLU A 355 -40.32 25.47 7.27
C GLU A 355 -39.83 24.83 8.57
N ALA A 356 -40.33 23.64 8.93
CA ALA A 356 -39.85 22.95 10.12
C ALA A 356 -38.40 22.49 9.97
N PHE A 357 -38.01 22.07 8.77
CA PHE A 357 -36.61 21.75 8.46
C PHE A 357 -35.75 23.01 8.40
N LEU A 358 -36.25 24.08 7.77
CA LEU A 358 -35.58 25.38 7.72
C LEU A 358 -35.25 25.88 9.14
N ARG A 359 -36.23 25.87 10.05
CA ARG A 359 -36.03 26.29 11.45
C ARG A 359 -34.99 25.45 12.19
N ALA A 360 -34.93 24.15 11.91
CA ALA A 360 -33.93 23.28 12.50
C ALA A 360 -32.51 23.60 12.00
N LEU A 361 -32.38 24.01 10.73
CA LEU A 361 -31.11 24.39 10.12
C LEU A 361 -30.66 25.79 10.56
N GLU A 362 -31.59 26.75 10.65
CA GLU A 362 -31.36 28.08 11.26
C GLU A 362 -30.86 27.94 12.70
N TYR A 363 -31.47 27.05 13.49
CA TYR A 363 -31.05 26.77 14.86
C TYR A 363 -29.61 26.24 14.94
N LEU A 364 -29.18 25.46 13.96
CA LEU A 364 -27.81 24.96 13.84
C LEU A 364 -26.86 25.95 13.16
N LYS A 365 -27.32 27.18 12.88
CA LYS A 365 -26.54 28.25 12.24
C LYS A 365 -25.90 27.79 10.91
N VAL A 366 -26.65 27.04 10.11
CA VAL A 366 -26.23 26.79 8.73
C VAL A 366 -26.37 28.11 7.98
N GLU A 367 -25.27 28.59 7.41
CA GLU A 367 -25.22 29.87 6.70
C GLU A 367 -26.01 29.79 5.38
N ASP A 368 -26.62 30.92 4.99
CA ASP A 368 -27.28 31.17 3.71
C ASP A 368 -28.42 30.21 3.30
N ILE A 369 -29.05 29.53 4.27
CA ILE A 369 -30.10 28.53 3.98
C ILE A 369 -31.48 29.16 3.78
N ASP A 370 -32.10 28.87 2.62
CA ASP A 370 -33.47 29.25 2.29
C ASP A 370 -34.36 28.02 2.00
N ILE A 371 -35.62 28.25 1.65
CA ILE A 371 -36.57 27.15 1.37
C ILE A 371 -36.13 26.37 0.14
N ASP A 372 -35.62 27.03 -0.90
CA ASP A 372 -35.18 26.41 -2.15
C ASP A 372 -33.99 25.46 -1.91
N GLU A 373 -33.06 25.85 -1.02
CA GLU A 373 -31.96 25.00 -0.59
C GLU A 373 -32.45 23.79 0.22
N VAL A 374 -33.41 23.99 1.13
CA VAL A 374 -34.02 22.88 1.88
C VAL A 374 -34.70 21.90 0.95
N GLU A 375 -35.43 22.39 -0.06
CA GLU A 375 -36.02 21.55 -1.11
C GLU A 375 -34.95 20.75 -1.85
N CYS A 376 -33.85 21.39 -2.23
CA CYS A 376 -32.73 20.72 -2.90
C CYS A 376 -32.11 19.62 -2.02
N ILE A 377 -31.88 19.88 -0.73
CA ILE A 377 -31.33 18.90 0.21
C ILE A 377 -32.28 17.72 0.35
N VAL A 378 -33.58 17.97 0.54
CA VAL A 378 -34.59 16.91 0.68
C VAL A 378 -34.71 16.09 -0.61
N ALA A 379 -34.71 16.74 -1.78
CA ALA A 379 -34.73 16.06 -3.07
C ALA A 379 -33.51 15.12 -3.25
N ASN A 380 -32.32 15.58 -2.87
CA ASN A 380 -31.10 14.76 -2.89
C ASN A 380 -31.18 13.59 -1.93
N LEU A 381 -31.71 13.78 -0.72
CA LEU A 381 -31.91 12.70 0.25
C LEU A 381 -32.89 11.63 -0.26
N ILE A 382 -33.97 12.05 -0.92
CA ILE A 382 -34.94 11.15 -1.54
C ILE A 382 -34.30 10.37 -2.71
N PHE A 383 -33.56 11.06 -3.58
CA PHE A 383 -32.86 10.44 -4.70
C PHE A 383 -31.87 9.35 -4.24
N GLU A 384 -31.14 9.62 -3.16
CA GLU A 384 -30.19 8.69 -2.54
C GLU A 384 -30.87 7.60 -1.67
N ASN A 385 -32.20 7.62 -1.53
CA ASN A 385 -33.02 6.71 -0.71
C ASN A 385 -32.61 6.69 0.79
N LEU A 386 -32.39 7.86 1.41
CA LEU A 386 -31.83 8.00 2.76
C LEU A 386 -32.83 8.35 3.88
#